data_AF-A0A9C9C068-F1
#
_entry.id   AF-A0A9C9C068-F1
#
_cell.length_a   1.000
_cell.length_b   1.000
_cell.length_c   1.000
_cell.angle_alpha   90.00
_cell.angle_beta   90.00
_cell.angle_gamma   90.00
#
_symmetry.space_group_name_H-M   'P 1'
#
loop_
_entity.id
_entity.type
_entity.pdbx_description
1 polymer ?
#
loop_
_entity_poly.entity_id
_entity_poly.type
_entity_poly.pdbx_seq_one_letter_code
_entity_poly.pdbx_strand_id
1 'polypeptide(L)' 'MPTSVRLPAEAEQRLNDLAAATGRTKAFYIKEAILGQLDEMEEVYLAEKTLERIRKGQEKTYTLDEVEKELDLAG' A
#
# COMPACT_ATOMS: atom_id res chain seq x y z
N MET A 1 -1.93 -21.36 -7.22
CA MET A 1 -1.94 -21.48 -8.71
C MET A 1 -0.91 -20.52 -9.26
N PRO A 2 -0.16 -20.86 -10.33
CA PRO A 2 0.80 -19.94 -10.94
C PRO A 2 0.08 -18.87 -11.77
N THR A 3 0.50 -17.61 -11.61
CA THR A 3 0.09 -16.49 -12.47
C THR A 3 1.27 -16.12 -13.36
N SER A 4 1.03 -15.95 -14.66
CA SER A 4 2.05 -15.54 -15.62
C SER A 4 1.75 -14.13 -16.12
N VAL A 5 2.77 -13.28 -16.13
CA VAL A 5 2.70 -11.89 -16.61
C VAL A 5 3.82 -11.64 -17.60
N ARG A 6 3.56 -10.87 -18.66
CA ARG A 6 4.62 -10.39 -19.55
C ARG A 6 5.19 -9.09 -18.99
N LEU A 7 6.51 -9.02 -18.91
CA LEU A 7 7.22 -7.83 -18.49
C LEU A 7 7.92 -7.18 -19.70
N PRO A 8 8.04 -5.85 -19.73
CA PRO A 8 8.93 -5.18 -20.66
C PRO A 8 10.38 -5.65 -20.46
N ALA A 9 11.18 -5.64 -21.55
CA ALA A 9 12.56 -6.12 -21.52
C ALA A 9 13.42 -5.41 -20.46
N GLU A 10 13.20 -4.11 -20.26
CA GLU A 10 13.88 -3.33 -19.23
C GLU A 10 13.59 -3.84 -17.81
N ALA A 11 12.33 -4.14 -17.50
CA ALA A 11 11.94 -4.65 -16.20
C ALA A 11 12.53 -6.05 -15.96
N GLU A 12 12.57 -6.89 -17.00
CA GLU A 12 13.21 -8.19 -16.91
C GLU A 12 14.72 -8.08 -16.65
N GLN A 13 15.41 -7.15 -17.31
CA GLN A 13 16.83 -6.90 -17.07
C GLN A 13 17.08 -6.44 -15.63
N ARG A 14 16.30 -5.47 -15.13
CA ARG A 14 16.41 -5.00 -13.73
C ARG A 14 16.20 -6.13 -12.73
N LEU A 15 15.26 -7.04 -12.99
CA LEU A 15 15.03 -8.21 -12.14
C LEU A 15 16.19 -9.22 -12.20
N ASN A 16 16.79 -9.42 -13.37
CA ASN A 16 17.99 -10.27 -13.51
C ASN A 16 19.15 -9.71 -12.68
N ASP A 17 19.43 -8.41 -12.80
CA ASP A 17 20.53 -7.76 -12.10
C ASP A 17 20.34 -7.80 -10.58
N LEU A 18 19.11 -7.50 -10.12
CA LEU A 18 18.76 -7.54 -8.70
C LEU A 18 18.84 -8.95 -8.12
N ALA A 19 18.38 -9.96 -8.87
CA ALA A 19 18.52 -11.37 -8.49
C ALA A 19 19.99 -11.77 -8.34
N ALA A 20 20.82 -11.42 -9.32
CA ALA A 20 22.26 -11.72 -9.32
C ALA A 20 22.99 -11.04 -8.15
N ALA A 21 22.67 -9.78 -7.86
CA ALA A 21 23.32 -9.01 -6.80
C ALA A 21 22.98 -9.51 -5.38
N THR A 22 21.84 -10.17 -5.20
CA THR A 22 21.28 -10.50 -3.88
C THR A 22 21.19 -11.99 -3.59
N GLY A 23 21.45 -12.84 -4.59
CA GLY A 23 21.31 -14.29 -4.50
C GLY A 23 19.86 -14.78 -4.40
N ARG A 24 18.87 -13.92 -4.65
CA ARG A 24 17.44 -14.27 -4.62
C ARG A 24 16.90 -14.50 -6.03
N THR A 25 15.75 -15.16 -6.14
CA THR A 25 15.13 -15.43 -7.45
C THR A 25 14.34 -14.22 -7.95
N LYS A 26 14.16 -14.09 -9.27
CA LYS A 26 13.22 -13.10 -9.84
C LYS A 26 11.82 -13.23 -9.28
N ALA A 27 11.36 -14.46 -9.08
CA ALA A 27 10.04 -14.76 -8.54
C ALA A 27 9.83 -14.20 -7.13
N PHE A 28 10.88 -14.18 -6.29
CA PHE A 28 10.83 -13.51 -4.99
C PHE A 28 10.50 -12.03 -5.16
N TYR A 29 11.24 -11.30 -6.00
CA TYR A 29 11.03 -9.87 -6.19
C TYR A 29 9.69 -9.53 -6.84
N ILE A 30 9.26 -10.33 -7.82
CA ILE A 30 7.94 -10.16 -8.43
C ILE A 30 6.84 -10.34 -7.37
N LYS A 31 6.97 -11.35 -6.48
CA LYS A 31 6.02 -11.57 -5.40
C LYS A 31 5.99 -10.39 -4.43
N GLU A 32 7.15 -9.93 -3.95
CA GLU A 32 7.22 -8.81 -3.00
C GLU A 32 6.65 -7.53 -3.60
N ALA A 33 6.96 -7.22 -4.87
CA ALA A 33 6.43 -6.04 -5.55
C ALA A 33 4.90 -6.10 -5.70
N ILE A 34 4.33 -7.26 -6.02
CA ILE A 34 2.89 -7.44 -6.13
C ILE A 34 2.22 -7.30 -4.77
N LEU A 35 2.76 -7.94 -3.72
CA LEU A 35 2.19 -7.86 -2.38
C LEU A 35 2.24 -6.44 -1.83
N GLY A 36 3.39 -5.76 -1.94
CA GLY A 36 3.50 -4.37 -1.50
C GLY A 36 2.54 -3.43 -2.23
N GLN A 37 2.35 -3.61 -3.54
CA GLN A 37 1.40 -2.79 -4.28
C GLN A 37 -0.05 -3.08 -3.91
N LEU A 38 -0.39 -4.35 -3.62
CA LEU A 38 -1.72 -4.72 -3.17
C LEU A 38 -2.04 -4.07 -1.82
N ASP A 39 -1.11 -4.10 -0.87
CA ASP A 39 -1.28 -3.45 0.43
C ASP A 39 -1.57 -1.95 0.26
N GLU A 40 -0.78 -1.24 -0.56
CA GLU A 40 -1.02 0.17 -0.88
C GLU A 40 -2.39 0.42 -1.54
N MET A 41 -2.79 -0.44 -2.49
CA MET A 41 -4.08 -0.32 -3.17
C MET A 41 -5.25 -0.53 -2.21
N GLU A 42 -5.13 -1.49 -1.29
CA GLU A 42 -6.12 -1.76 -0.27
C GLU A 42 -6.23 -0.60 0.72
N GLU A 43 -5.12 -0.02 1.15
CA GLU A 43 -5.10 1.17 2.01
C GLU A 43 -5.79 2.36 1.36
N VAL A 44 -5.46 2.69 0.11
CA VAL A 44 -6.09 3.78 -0.65
C VAL A 44 -7.59 3.54 -0.78
N TYR A 45 -7.99 2.32 -1.17
CA TYR A 45 -9.39 1.98 -1.34
C TYR A 45 -10.19 2.10 -0.04
N LEU A 46 -9.62 1.67 1.09
CA LEU A 46 -10.24 1.78 2.41
C LEU A 46 -10.33 3.25 2.87
N ALA A 47 -9.30 4.04 2.60
CA ALA A 47 -9.28 5.47 2.90
C ALA A 47 -10.35 6.23 2.09
N GLU A 48 -10.45 5.98 0.78
CA GLU A 48 -11.47 6.57 -0.09
C GLU A 48 -12.88 6.22 0.37
N LYS A 49 -13.13 4.95 0.71
CA LYS A 49 -14.42 4.52 1.29
C LYS A 49 -14.74 5.23 2.60
N THR A 50 -13.74 5.43 3.45
CA THR A 50 -13.92 6.12 4.72
C THR A 50 -14.25 7.59 4.49
N LEU A 51 -13.55 8.24 3.56
CA LEU A 51 -13.83 9.62 3.16
C LEU A 51 -15.25 9.77 2.58
N GLU A 52 -15.71 8.80 1.79
CA GLU A 52 -17.08 8.79 1.28
C GLU A 52 -18.11 8.73 2.42
N ARG A 53 -17.90 7.86 3.42
CA ARG A 53 -18.78 7.76 4.60
C ARG A 53 -18.78 9.04 5.43
N ILE A 54 -17.61 9.66 5.64
CA ILE A 54 -17.50 10.97 6.30
C ILE A 54 -18.34 12.02 5.56
N ARG A 55 -18.19 12.13 4.23
CA ARG A 55 -18.97 13.07 3.39
C ARG A 55 -20.47 12.82 3.44
N LYS A 56 -20.90 11.57 3.63
CA LYS A 56 -22.30 11.18 3.81
C LYS A 56 -22.80 11.36 5.25
N GLY A 57 -21.97 11.79 6.19
CA GLY A 57 -22.30 11.89 7.62
C GLY A 57 -22.51 10.53 8.29
N GLN A 58 -21.96 9.46 7.72
CA GLN A 58 -22.09 8.07 8.17
C GLN A 58 -20.93 7.61 9.05
N GLU A 59 -19.92 8.47 9.25
CA GLU A 59 -18.76 8.19 10.07
C GLU A 59 -18.63 9.27 11.15
N LYS A 60 -18.28 8.88 12.38
CA LYS A 60 -18.01 9.85 13.44
C LYS A 60 -16.70 10.58 13.13
N THR A 61 -16.75 11.90 13.18
CA THR A 61 -15.55 12.75 13.08
C THR A 61 -15.34 13.48 14.38
N TYR A 62 -14.11 13.92 14.61
CA TYR A 62 -13.72 14.68 15.79
C TYR A 62 -13.04 15.96 15.34
N THR A 63 -13.23 17.04 16.09
CA THR A 63 -12.44 18.26 15.91
C THR A 63 -11.03 18.06 16.46
N LEU A 64 -10.11 18.95 16.08
CA LEU A 64 -8.76 18.94 16.64
C LEU A 64 -8.80 19.09 18.17
N ASP A 65 -9.57 20.07 18.68
CA ASP A 65 -9.74 20.32 20.12
C ASP A 65 -10.26 19.08 20.89
N GLU A 66 -11.19 18.32 20.29
CA GLU A 66 -11.71 17.09 20.91
C GLU A 66 -10.62 16.04 21.06
N VAL A 67 -9.79 15.86 20.01
CA VAL A 67 -8.68 14.89 20.00
C VAL A 67 -7.56 15.32 20.94
N GLU A 68 -7.16 16.60 20.91
CA GLU A 68 -6.11 17.12 21.79
C GLU A 68 -6.47 16.99 23.27
N LYS A 69 -7.74 17.24 23.60
CA LYS A 69 -8.25 17.06 24.96
C LYS A 69 -8.28 15.58 25.37
N GLU A 70 -8.67 14.68 24.47
CA GLU A 70 -8.72 13.24 24.75
C GLU A 70 -7.33 12.63 24.95
N LEU A 71 -6.33 13.12 24.19
CA LEU A 71 -4.96 12.63 24.23
C LEU A 71 -4.04 13.38 25.21
N ASP A 72 -4.58 14.35 25.98
CA ASP A 72 -3.82 15.22 26.89
C ASP A 72 -2.68 15.98 26.17
N LEU A 73 -2.94 16.36 24.93
CA LEU A 73 -2.04 17.16 24.08
C LEU A 73 -2.44 18.64 24.03
N ALA A 74 -3.52 19.01 24.72
CA ALA A 74 -3.98 20.39 24.82
C ALA A 74 -2.96 21.24 25.60
N GLY A 75 -2.25 22.10 24.88
CA GLY A 75 -1.33 23.11 25.41
C GLY A 75 -1.98 24.44 25.73
#